data_AF-A0A5P2WF06-F1
#
_entry.id   AF-A0A5P2WF06-F1
#
_cell.length_a   1.000
_cell.length_b   1.000
_cell.length_c   1.000
_cell.angle_alpha   90.00
_cell.angle_beta   90.00
_cell.angle_gamma   90.00
#
_symmetry.space_group_name_H-M   'P 1'
#
loop_
_entity.id
_entity.type
_entity.pdbx_description
1 polymer ?
#
loop_
_entity_poly.entity_id
_entity_poly.type
_entity_poly.pdbx_seq_one_letter_code
_entity_poly.pdbx_strand_id
1 'polypeptide(L)'
;MFLPGEVGHDFAAPQVRSDASLIAAARLLRALHDASVSFVREPDDVWMFPAHEPTEVICHGDAATYNTVFRGQLPVAFIDFDTAHPGPRLWDVAYTAYRFVPLYAPDAAEPTLPVPEACRRLTLFADAYGLSEEERAEFPAVAAARLRALVESMYTQAAAGHPAFSRHVADGHDRRYLTDAQWIEAVFGPRTDNR
;
A
#
# COMPACT_ATOMS: atom_id res chain seq x y z
N MET A 1 -9.52 7.78 -22.52
CA MET A 1 -8.69 9.00 -22.53
C MET A 1 -7.29 8.60 -22.07
N PHE A 2 -6.23 9.06 -22.74
CA PHE A 2 -4.85 8.76 -22.34
C PHE A 2 -4.35 9.85 -21.39
N LEU A 3 -3.63 9.46 -20.33
CA LEU A 3 -2.95 10.37 -19.42
C LEU A 3 -1.43 10.32 -19.69
N PRO A 4 -0.81 11.41 -20.20
CA PRO A 4 0.64 11.44 -20.43
C PRO A 4 1.45 11.39 -19.12
N GLY A 5 2.48 10.55 -19.07
CA GLY A 5 3.43 10.46 -17.96
C GLY A 5 4.24 9.16 -17.98
N GLU A 6 5.01 8.93 -16.93
CA GLU A 6 5.80 7.71 -16.70
C GLU A 6 5.27 6.93 -15.51
N VAL A 7 5.40 5.61 -15.51
CA VAL A 7 5.01 4.75 -14.38
C VAL A 7 6.22 4.38 -13.52
N GLY A 8 6.02 4.33 -12.20
CA GLY A 8 7.10 4.20 -11.21
C GLY A 8 7.58 2.77 -10.97
N HIS A 9 8.13 2.10 -11.98
CA HIS A 9 8.70 0.75 -11.83
C HIS A 9 10.06 0.72 -11.11
N ASP A 10 10.85 1.78 -11.25
CA ASP A 10 12.19 1.86 -10.66
C ASP A 10 12.18 2.74 -9.40
N PHE A 11 12.37 2.12 -8.22
CA PHE A 11 12.45 2.86 -6.96
C PHE A 11 13.66 3.80 -6.90
N ALA A 12 14.74 3.54 -7.64
CA ALA A 12 15.90 4.43 -7.67
C ALA A 12 15.64 5.71 -8.47
N ALA A 13 14.61 5.72 -9.31
CA ALA A 13 14.26 6.88 -10.12
C ALA A 13 13.86 8.07 -9.23
N PRO A 14 14.36 9.30 -9.47
CA PRO A 14 14.09 10.45 -8.61
C PRO A 14 12.59 10.76 -8.42
N GLN A 15 11.79 10.50 -9.45
CA GLN A 15 10.34 10.64 -9.42
C GLN A 15 9.65 9.67 -8.44
N VAL A 16 10.28 8.54 -8.10
CA VAL A 16 9.76 7.59 -7.10
C VAL A 16 10.39 7.85 -5.73
N ARG A 17 11.70 8.07 -5.68
CA ARG A 17 12.45 8.11 -4.42
C ARG A 17 12.34 9.42 -3.64
N SER A 18 12.11 10.55 -4.29
CA SER A 18 12.22 11.85 -3.60
C SER A 18 11.18 12.03 -2.48
N ASP A 19 11.54 12.79 -1.44
CA ASP A 19 10.60 13.15 -0.37
C ASP A 19 9.41 13.96 -0.92
N ALA A 20 9.65 14.81 -1.91
CA ALA A 20 8.60 15.60 -2.55
C ALA A 20 7.55 14.70 -3.24
N SER A 21 8.02 13.65 -3.93
CA SER A 21 7.14 12.66 -4.54
C SER A 21 6.37 11.85 -3.50
N LEU A 22 7.03 11.39 -2.44
CA LEU A 22 6.39 10.66 -1.34
C LEU A 22 5.26 11.47 -0.68
N ILE A 23 5.54 12.74 -0.36
CA ILE A 23 4.56 13.66 0.22
C ILE A 23 3.39 13.91 -0.74
N ALA A 24 3.68 14.07 -2.03
CA ALA A 24 2.65 14.25 -3.05
C ALA A 24 1.79 12.99 -3.22
N ALA A 25 2.36 11.79 -3.15
CA ALA A 25 1.63 10.53 -3.21
C ALA A 25 0.68 10.36 -2.02
N ALA A 26 1.14 10.67 -0.80
CA ALA A 26 0.30 10.67 0.39
C ALA A 26 -0.90 11.61 0.26
N ARG A 27 -0.67 12.83 -0.26
CA ARG A 27 -1.74 13.81 -0.52
C ARG A 27 -2.69 13.37 -1.63
N LEU A 28 -2.16 12.73 -2.68
CA LEU A 28 -2.96 12.19 -3.77
C LEU A 28 -3.88 11.07 -3.26
N LEU A 29 -3.37 10.17 -2.41
CA LEU A 29 -4.16 9.13 -1.76
C LEU A 29 -5.25 9.74 -0.88
N ARG A 30 -4.89 10.76 -0.08
CA ARG A 30 -5.87 11.48 0.74
C ARG A 30 -6.98 12.11 -0.10
N ALA A 31 -6.63 12.73 -1.22
CA ALA A 31 -7.60 13.33 -2.13
C ALA A 31 -8.52 12.27 -2.78
N LEU A 32 -7.98 11.10 -3.16
CA LEU A 32 -8.78 9.97 -3.64
C LEU A 32 -9.79 9.53 -2.58
N HIS A 33 -9.33 9.31 -1.35
CA HIS A 33 -10.16 8.92 -0.22
C HIS A 33 -11.24 9.95 0.10
N ASP A 34 -10.89 11.24 0.15
CA ASP A 34 -11.85 12.30 0.44
C ASP A 34 -12.92 12.43 -0.66
N ALA A 35 -12.53 12.23 -1.93
CA ALA A 35 -13.48 12.21 -3.04
C ALA A 35 -14.44 11.00 -2.99
N SER A 36 -13.98 9.86 -2.45
CA SER A 36 -14.77 8.63 -2.41
C SER A 36 -15.73 8.52 -1.21
N VAL A 37 -15.63 9.40 -0.20
CA VAL A 37 -16.55 9.43 0.96
C VAL A 37 -18.02 9.51 0.54
N SER A 38 -18.31 10.26 -0.53
CA SER A 38 -19.68 10.45 -1.04
C SER A 38 -20.10 9.43 -2.09
N PHE A 39 -19.25 8.44 -2.39
CA PHE A 39 -19.57 7.40 -3.37
C PHE A 39 -20.71 6.53 -2.86
N VAL A 40 -21.80 6.47 -3.63
CA VAL A 40 -22.97 5.65 -3.31
C VAL A 40 -22.61 4.19 -3.59
N ARG A 41 -22.90 3.32 -2.62
CA ARG A 41 -22.64 1.87 -2.69
C ARG A 41 -23.97 1.15 -2.65
N GLU A 42 -24.14 0.20 -3.55
CA GLU A 42 -25.31 -0.67 -3.56
C GLU A 42 -24.95 -2.04 -2.95
N PRO A 43 -25.90 -2.72 -2.29
CA PRO A 43 -25.64 -4.03 -1.67
C PRO A 43 -25.17 -5.11 -2.65
N ASP A 44 -25.43 -4.94 -3.95
CA ASP A 44 -25.06 -5.84 -5.03
C ASP A 44 -23.82 -5.39 -5.83
N ASP A 45 -23.12 -4.34 -5.39
CA ASP A 45 -21.83 -3.97 -5.96
C ASP A 45 -20.84 -5.13 -5.86
N VAL A 46 -20.21 -5.47 -6.99
CA VAL A 46 -19.23 -6.55 -7.07
C VAL A 46 -17.82 -5.95 -7.01
N TRP A 47 -17.07 -6.35 -5.99
CA TRP A 47 -15.70 -5.90 -5.77
C TRP A 47 -14.73 -7.07 -5.91
N MET A 48 -13.56 -6.83 -6.52
CA MET A 48 -12.53 -7.86 -6.67
C MET A 48 -11.95 -8.28 -5.31
N PHE A 49 -11.64 -7.28 -4.47
CA PHE A 49 -11.33 -7.51 -3.06
C PHE A 49 -12.60 -7.32 -2.22
N PRO A 50 -12.81 -8.14 -1.18
CA PRO A 50 -13.96 -7.98 -0.31
C PRO A 50 -13.88 -6.63 0.43
N ALA A 51 -15.04 -6.07 0.77
CA ALA A 51 -15.10 -4.92 1.64
C ALA A 51 -14.45 -5.25 3.00
N HIS A 52 -13.73 -4.27 3.57
CA HIS A 52 -13.14 -4.37 4.90
C HIS A 52 -13.84 -3.37 5.82
N GLU A 53 -14.38 -3.81 6.96
CA GLU A 53 -15.00 -2.89 7.91
C GLU A 53 -13.96 -2.26 8.87
N PRO A 54 -14.15 -1.02 9.33
CA PRO A 54 -15.23 -0.10 8.93
C PRO A 54 -15.01 0.47 7.52
N THR A 55 -16.08 0.58 6.74
CA THR A 55 -16.02 1.11 5.37
C THR A 55 -16.13 2.65 5.34
N GLU A 56 -15.00 3.32 5.46
CA GLU A 56 -14.90 4.79 5.49
C GLU A 56 -14.80 5.42 4.09
N VAL A 57 -14.14 4.72 3.18
CA VAL A 57 -13.79 5.20 1.83
C VAL A 57 -13.79 4.03 0.84
N ILE A 58 -13.65 4.34 -0.44
CA ILE A 58 -13.22 3.35 -1.43
C ILE A 58 -11.69 3.37 -1.48
N CYS A 59 -11.08 2.30 -0.97
CA CYS A 59 -9.65 2.02 -1.09
C CYS A 59 -9.30 1.74 -2.55
N HIS A 60 -8.12 2.15 -2.99
CA HIS A 60 -7.57 1.73 -4.27
C HIS A 60 -7.20 0.24 -4.25
N GLY A 61 -6.67 -0.28 -3.14
CA GLY A 61 -6.32 -1.69 -2.96
C GLY A 61 -4.95 -2.10 -3.51
N ASP A 62 -4.39 -1.36 -4.46
CA ASP A 62 -3.04 -1.53 -5.04
C ASP A 62 -2.42 -0.17 -5.45
N ALA A 63 -2.53 0.84 -4.58
CA ALA A 63 -1.89 2.15 -4.77
C ALA A 63 -0.36 2.02 -4.57
N ALA A 64 0.31 1.53 -5.60
CA ALA A 64 1.76 1.30 -5.64
C ALA A 64 2.45 2.25 -6.63
N THR A 65 3.78 2.33 -6.56
CA THR A 65 4.57 3.19 -7.45
C THR A 65 4.38 2.83 -8.92
N TYR A 66 4.23 1.54 -9.25
CA TYR A 66 3.99 1.08 -10.62
C TYR A 66 2.57 1.40 -11.12
N ASN A 67 1.61 1.62 -10.21
CA ASN A 67 0.22 1.99 -10.51
C ASN A 67 0.00 3.50 -10.34
N THR A 68 1.09 4.27 -10.46
CA THR A 68 1.08 5.72 -10.33
C THR A 68 1.72 6.34 -11.56
N VAL A 69 1.02 7.31 -12.16
CA VAL A 69 1.54 8.12 -13.25
C VAL A 69 2.26 9.33 -12.67
N PHE A 70 3.50 9.53 -13.08
CA PHE A 70 4.36 10.65 -12.69
C PHE A 70 4.52 11.64 -13.85
N ARG A 71 4.54 12.93 -13.50
CA ARG A 71 4.86 14.04 -14.42
C ARG A 71 5.64 15.10 -13.68
N GLY A 72 6.76 15.54 -14.26
CA GLY A 72 7.62 16.53 -13.60
C GLY A 72 8.13 16.04 -12.22
N GLN A 73 8.44 14.75 -12.13
CA GLN A 73 8.90 14.06 -10.91
C GLN A 73 7.89 13.95 -9.75
N LEU A 74 6.62 14.32 -9.99
CA LEU A 74 5.56 14.21 -8.99
C LEU A 74 4.45 13.25 -9.46
N PRO A 75 3.82 12.51 -8.55
CA PRO A 75 2.66 11.69 -8.86
C PRO A 75 1.47 12.58 -9.21
N VAL A 76 0.76 12.25 -10.29
CA VAL A 76 -0.40 13.03 -10.76
C VAL A 76 -1.69 12.23 -10.82
N ALA A 77 -1.61 10.90 -10.87
CA ALA A 77 -2.78 10.02 -10.83
C ALA A 77 -2.40 8.61 -10.39
N PHE A 78 -3.32 7.95 -9.68
CA PHE A 78 -3.35 6.50 -9.61
C PHE A 78 -4.10 5.92 -10.80
N ILE A 79 -3.74 4.71 -11.18
CA ILE A 79 -4.36 3.91 -12.25
C ILE A 79 -4.56 2.49 -11.73
N ASP A 80 -5.28 1.66 -12.50
CA ASP A 80 -5.52 0.25 -12.16
C ASP A 80 -6.39 0.06 -10.90
N PHE A 81 -7.65 0.48 -11.01
CA PHE A 81 -8.65 0.42 -9.94
C PHE A 81 -9.35 -0.95 -9.84
N ASP A 82 -8.86 -2.00 -10.50
CA ASP A 82 -9.50 -3.33 -10.49
C ASP A 82 -9.60 -3.91 -9.06
N THR A 83 -8.65 -3.54 -8.18
CA THR A 83 -8.61 -3.97 -6.78
C THR A 83 -9.31 -3.01 -5.81
N ALA A 84 -10.00 -1.99 -6.32
CA ALA A 84 -10.72 -1.04 -5.48
C ALA A 84 -11.83 -1.75 -4.69
N HIS A 85 -12.04 -1.30 -3.44
CA HIS A 85 -13.04 -1.89 -2.55
C HIS A 85 -13.37 -0.94 -1.39
N PRO A 86 -14.56 -1.02 -0.78
CA PRO A 86 -14.88 -0.29 0.44
C PRO A 86 -13.96 -0.73 1.59
N GLY A 87 -13.40 0.22 2.32
CA GLY A 87 -12.45 -0.08 3.40
C GLY A 87 -12.17 1.09 4.34
N PRO A 88 -11.44 0.85 5.44
CA PRO A 88 -10.96 1.93 6.28
C PRO A 88 -9.75 2.60 5.62
N ARG A 89 -9.59 3.89 5.84
CA ARG A 89 -8.49 4.68 5.28
C ARG A 89 -7.12 4.10 5.57
N LEU A 90 -6.92 3.65 6.82
CA LEU A 90 -5.65 3.11 7.28
C LEU A 90 -5.25 1.83 6.53
N TRP A 91 -6.21 1.05 6.03
CA TRP A 91 -5.94 -0.17 5.26
C TRP A 91 -5.23 0.11 3.94
N ASP A 92 -5.68 1.12 3.20
CA ASP A 92 -5.08 1.52 1.92
C ASP A 92 -3.81 2.35 2.12
N VAL A 93 -3.79 3.19 3.15
CA VAL A 93 -2.59 3.92 3.61
C VAL A 93 -1.46 2.96 3.94
N ALA A 94 -1.75 1.88 4.66
CA ALA A 94 -0.75 0.91 5.07
C ALA A 94 -0.10 0.22 3.86
N TYR A 95 -0.91 -0.19 2.88
CA TYR A 95 -0.38 -0.76 1.65
C TYR A 95 0.41 0.26 0.82
N THR A 96 -0.12 1.48 0.66
CA THR A 96 0.54 2.54 -0.11
C THR A 96 1.90 2.89 0.49
N ALA A 97 1.96 3.09 1.80
CA ALA A 97 3.21 3.37 2.51
C ALA A 97 4.21 2.21 2.39
N TYR A 98 3.75 0.96 2.47
CA TYR A 98 4.58 -0.23 2.22
C TYR A 98 5.29 -0.18 0.86
N ARG A 99 4.60 0.29 -0.20
CA ARG A 99 5.15 0.39 -1.57
C ARG A 99 6.00 1.64 -1.82
N PHE A 100 5.65 2.78 -1.21
CA PHE A 100 6.35 4.06 -1.43
C PHE A 100 7.52 4.31 -0.46
N VAL A 101 7.54 3.64 0.70
CA VAL A 101 8.62 3.72 1.71
C VAL A 101 9.57 2.50 1.68
N PRO A 102 9.45 1.64 0.67
CA PRO A 102 9.81 0.20 0.70
C PRO A 102 9.97 -0.40 2.10
N LEU A 103 8.85 -0.73 2.74
CA LEU A 103 8.83 -1.40 4.04
C LEU A 103 9.01 -2.92 3.87
N TYR A 104 10.12 -3.32 3.26
CA TYR A 104 10.44 -4.70 2.95
C TYR A 104 11.46 -5.27 3.93
N ALA A 105 11.31 -6.54 4.29
CA ALA A 105 12.34 -7.26 5.03
C ALA A 105 13.65 -7.24 4.22
N PRO A 106 14.81 -6.90 4.83
CA PRO A 106 16.08 -6.87 4.13
C PRO A 106 16.42 -8.21 3.48
N ASP A 107 16.60 -8.20 2.16
CA ASP A 107 17.10 -9.33 1.37
C ASP A 107 18.01 -8.82 0.23
N ALA A 108 18.50 -9.75 -0.60
CA ALA A 108 19.34 -9.41 -1.75
C ALA A 108 18.53 -9.07 -3.02
N ALA A 109 17.20 -9.19 -2.99
CA ALA A 109 16.35 -9.15 -4.17
C ALA A 109 15.77 -7.76 -4.43
N GLU A 110 15.39 -7.03 -3.38
CA GLU A 110 14.75 -5.71 -3.53
C GLU A 110 15.49 -4.58 -2.81
N PRO A 111 15.46 -3.36 -3.35
CA PRO A 111 16.02 -2.19 -2.67
C PRO A 111 15.28 -1.93 -1.35
N THR A 112 16.02 -2.01 -0.23
CA THR A 112 15.51 -1.64 1.10
C THR A 112 16.15 -0.34 1.58
N LEU A 113 15.53 0.29 2.57
CA LEU A 113 16.08 1.45 3.26
C LEU A 113 16.62 1.03 4.63
N PRO A 114 17.71 1.65 5.13
CA PRO A 114 18.06 1.55 6.53
C PRO A 114 16.87 1.94 7.41
N VAL A 115 16.61 1.19 8.49
CA VAL A 115 15.45 1.40 9.37
C VAL A 115 15.26 2.87 9.79
N PRO A 116 16.31 3.64 10.20
CA PRO A 116 16.13 5.05 10.54
C PRO A 116 15.59 5.91 9.39
N GLU A 117 15.99 5.63 8.15
CA GLU A 117 15.50 6.34 6.97
C GLU A 117 14.08 5.92 6.61
N ALA A 118 13.75 4.62 6.73
CA ALA A 118 12.39 4.13 6.57
C ALA A 118 11.44 4.81 7.58
N CYS A 119 11.82 4.91 8.86
CA CYS A 119 11.05 5.62 9.88
C CYS A 119 10.86 7.10 9.52
N ARG A 120 11.91 7.80 9.11
CA ARG A 120 11.84 9.22 8.72
C ARG A 120 10.84 9.44 7.58
N ARG A 121 10.91 8.59 6.54
CA ARG A 121 10.02 8.66 5.37
C ARG A 121 8.59 8.27 5.72
N LEU A 122 8.40 7.26 6.58
CA LEU A 122 7.08 6.87 7.05
C LEU A 122 6.41 8.03 7.82
N THR A 123 7.17 8.76 8.66
CA THR A 123 6.68 9.98 9.31
C THR A 123 6.26 11.04 8.29
N LEU A 124 7.08 11.30 7.27
CA LEU A 124 6.70 12.26 6.21
C LEU A 124 5.43 11.86 5.47
N PHE A 125 5.27 10.59 5.13
CA PHE A 125 4.07 10.07 4.49
C PHE A 125 2.84 10.22 5.40
N ALA A 126 2.97 9.80 6.67
CA ALA A 126 1.90 9.89 7.66
C ALA A 126 1.48 11.34 7.93
N ASP A 127 2.43 12.27 8.03
CA ASP A 127 2.17 13.71 8.18
C ASP A 127 1.43 14.28 6.96
N ALA A 128 1.90 13.92 5.76
CA ALA A 128 1.33 14.42 4.51
C ALA A 128 -0.08 13.88 4.22
N TYR A 129 -0.36 12.64 4.61
CA TYR A 129 -1.70 12.05 4.55
C TYR A 129 -2.62 12.62 5.65
N GLY A 130 -2.04 12.94 6.81
CA GLY A 130 -2.74 13.47 7.98
C GLY A 130 -3.18 12.39 8.96
N LEU A 131 -2.35 11.37 9.21
CA LEU A 131 -2.62 10.34 10.22
C LEU A 131 -2.51 10.89 11.64
N SER A 132 -3.45 10.50 12.50
CA SER A 132 -3.42 10.75 13.95
C SER A 132 -2.32 9.96 14.65
N GLU A 133 -2.07 10.25 15.93
CA GLU A 133 -1.11 9.48 16.73
C GLU A 133 -1.58 8.04 16.95
N GLU A 134 -2.89 7.84 17.15
CA GLU A 134 -3.51 6.53 17.29
C GLU A 134 -3.38 5.71 16.00
N GLU A 135 -3.70 6.28 14.85
CA GLU A 135 -3.55 5.60 13.55
C GLU A 135 -2.09 5.22 13.27
N ARG A 136 -1.13 6.07 13.66
CA ARG A 136 0.30 5.76 13.54
C ARG A 136 0.74 4.63 14.45
N ALA A 137 0.17 4.54 15.65
CA ALA A 137 0.44 3.44 16.58
C ALA A 137 -0.12 2.11 16.05
N GLU A 138 -1.27 2.15 15.37
CA GLU A 138 -1.92 0.97 14.78
C GLU A 138 -1.30 0.53 13.44
N PHE A 139 -0.69 1.48 12.71
CA PHE A 139 -0.15 1.27 11.36
C PHE A 139 0.63 -0.05 11.17
N PRO A 140 1.60 -0.44 12.03
CA PRO A 140 2.39 -1.65 11.80
C PRO A 140 1.53 -2.93 11.79
N ALA A 141 0.57 -3.01 12.70
CA ALA A 141 -0.36 -4.13 12.78
C ALA A 141 -1.30 -4.17 11.57
N VAL A 142 -1.81 -3.01 11.15
CA VAL A 142 -2.68 -2.89 9.97
C VAL A 142 -1.93 -3.25 8.68
N ALA A 143 -0.69 -2.79 8.52
CA ALA A 143 0.15 -3.13 7.37
C ALA A 143 0.40 -4.64 7.27
N ALA A 144 0.76 -5.28 8.38
CA ALA A 144 0.98 -6.72 8.40
C ALA A 144 -0.31 -7.51 8.14
N ALA A 145 -1.43 -7.10 8.72
CA ALA A 145 -2.74 -7.69 8.44
C ALA A 145 -3.13 -7.55 6.96
N ARG A 146 -2.89 -6.37 6.36
CA ARG A 146 -3.14 -6.08 4.94
C ARG A 146 -2.35 -6.99 4.01
N LEU A 147 -1.08 -7.24 4.32
CA LEU A 147 -0.23 -8.16 3.55
C LEU A 147 -0.69 -9.61 3.68
N ARG A 148 -1.10 -10.06 4.88
CA ARG A 148 -1.68 -11.40 5.07
C ARG A 148 -2.98 -11.58 4.30
N ALA A 149 -3.86 -10.59 4.32
CA ALA A 149 -5.10 -10.61 3.53
C ALA A 149 -4.82 -10.65 2.02
N LEU A 150 -3.74 -10.00 1.54
CA LEU A 150 -3.32 -10.11 0.14
C LEU A 150 -2.93 -11.56 -0.20
N VAL A 151 -2.18 -12.22 0.67
CA VAL A 151 -1.79 -13.62 0.51
C VAL A 151 -3.00 -14.56 0.50
N GLU A 152 -3.96 -14.35 1.40
CA GLU A 152 -5.22 -15.11 1.40
C GLU A 152 -6.00 -14.93 0.10
N SER A 153 -6.07 -13.70 -0.42
CA SER A 153 -6.67 -13.42 -1.73
C SER A 153 -5.92 -14.11 -2.86
N MET A 154 -4.58 -14.13 -2.83
CA MET A 154 -3.79 -14.83 -3.85
C MET A 154 -4.11 -16.33 -3.89
N TYR A 155 -4.18 -16.98 -2.72
CA TYR A 155 -4.54 -18.40 -2.67
C TYR A 155 -5.98 -18.65 -3.12
N THR A 156 -6.91 -17.79 -2.74
CA THR A 156 -8.31 -17.88 -3.16
C THR A 156 -8.44 -17.80 -4.69
N GLN A 157 -7.78 -16.81 -5.31
CA GLN A 157 -7.79 -16.63 -6.76
C GLN A 157 -7.05 -17.76 -7.49
N ALA A 158 -5.95 -18.26 -6.95
CA ALA A 158 -5.24 -19.42 -7.50
C ALA A 158 -6.11 -20.68 -7.45
N ALA A 159 -6.84 -20.91 -6.34
CA ALA A 159 -7.76 -22.04 -6.20
C ALA A 159 -8.97 -21.94 -7.13
N ALA A 160 -9.41 -20.73 -7.45
CA ALA A 160 -10.42 -20.46 -8.47
C ALA A 160 -9.90 -20.60 -9.92
N GLY A 161 -8.61 -20.93 -10.09
CA GLY A 161 -8.02 -21.24 -11.39
C GLY A 161 -7.45 -20.05 -12.16
N HIS A 162 -7.28 -18.89 -11.52
CA HIS A 162 -6.69 -17.72 -12.16
C HIS A 162 -5.17 -17.88 -12.35
N PRO A 163 -4.65 -18.03 -13.60
CA PRO A 163 -3.26 -18.44 -13.82
C PRO A 163 -2.22 -17.43 -13.34
N ALA A 164 -2.57 -16.14 -13.29
CA ALA A 164 -1.67 -15.09 -12.80
C ALA A 164 -1.36 -15.28 -11.30
N PHE A 165 -2.37 -15.55 -10.48
CA PHE A 165 -2.20 -15.77 -9.05
C PHE A 165 -1.46 -17.08 -8.75
N SER A 166 -1.71 -18.14 -9.52
CA SER A 166 -0.92 -19.38 -9.42
C SER A 166 0.56 -19.13 -9.69
N ARG A 167 0.90 -18.27 -10.67
CA ARG A 167 2.29 -17.88 -10.94
C ARG A 167 2.88 -17.06 -9.79
N HIS A 168 2.16 -16.06 -9.26
CA HIS A 168 2.65 -15.27 -8.14
C HIS A 168 2.98 -16.12 -6.90
N VAL A 169 2.18 -17.14 -6.60
CA VAL A 169 2.46 -18.10 -5.52
C VAL A 169 3.69 -18.95 -5.85
N ALA A 170 3.80 -19.48 -7.08
CA ALA A 170 4.95 -20.26 -7.52
C ALA A 170 6.26 -19.45 -7.43
N ASP A 171 6.21 -18.18 -7.84
CA ASP A 171 7.33 -17.24 -7.83
C ASP A 171 7.68 -16.74 -6.41
N GLY A 172 6.82 -16.99 -5.41
CA GLY A 172 7.10 -16.74 -4.01
C GLY A 172 6.71 -15.39 -3.48
N HIS A 173 5.82 -14.68 -4.18
CA HIS A 173 5.28 -13.40 -3.72
C HIS A 173 4.54 -13.55 -2.38
N ASP A 174 3.89 -14.69 -2.17
CA ASP A 174 3.22 -15.04 -0.91
C ASP A 174 4.19 -15.06 0.28
N ARG A 175 5.31 -15.77 0.12
CA ARG A 175 6.37 -15.88 1.12
C ARG A 175 7.02 -14.53 1.41
N ARG A 176 7.20 -13.70 0.36
CA ARG A 176 7.69 -12.33 0.48
C ARG A 176 6.76 -11.48 1.34
N TYR A 177 5.47 -11.41 1.01
CA TYR A 177 4.50 -10.63 1.78
C TYR A 177 4.38 -11.10 3.23
N LEU A 178 4.45 -12.41 3.50
CA LEU A 178 4.43 -12.92 4.87
C LEU A 178 5.69 -12.54 5.68
N THR A 179 6.85 -12.55 5.03
CA THR A 179 8.12 -12.16 5.66
C THR A 179 8.13 -10.66 5.97
N ASP A 180 7.65 -9.85 5.02
CA ASP A 180 7.53 -8.41 5.21
C ASP A 180 6.53 -8.06 6.31
N ALA A 181 5.39 -8.75 6.37
CA ALA A 181 4.40 -8.57 7.44
C ALA A 181 5.01 -8.79 8.83
N GLN A 182 5.75 -9.88 9.01
CA GLN A 182 6.45 -10.19 10.27
C GLN A 182 7.53 -9.16 10.59
N TRP A 183 8.28 -8.73 9.58
CA TRP A 183 9.34 -7.73 9.75
C TRP A 183 8.78 -6.37 10.13
N ILE A 184 7.66 -5.95 9.53
CA ILE A 184 6.99 -4.68 9.84
C ILE A 184 6.55 -4.66 11.31
N GLU A 185 5.90 -5.73 11.77
CA GLU A 185 5.50 -5.88 13.18
C GLU A 185 6.70 -5.82 14.13
N ALA A 186 7.78 -6.52 13.80
CA ALA A 186 8.96 -6.59 14.66
C ALA A 186 9.75 -5.28 14.73
N VAL A 187 9.82 -4.53 13.63
CA VAL A 187 10.69 -3.34 13.51
C VAL A 187 9.95 -2.03 13.78
N PHE A 188 8.69 -1.92 13.35
CA PHE A 188 7.89 -0.70 13.48
C PHE A 188 6.77 -0.83 14.50
N GLY A 189 6.46 -2.05 14.96
CA GLY A 189 5.51 -2.28 16.03
C GLY A 189 5.97 -1.71 17.38
N PRO A 190 5.06 -1.63 18.36
CA PRO A 190 5.40 -1.17 19.70
C PRO A 190 6.49 -2.06 20.30
N ARG A 191 7.53 -1.44 20.85
CA ARG A 191 8.60 -2.17 21.53
C ARG A 191 8.00 -2.85 22.75
N THR A 192 8.03 -4.18 22.78
CA THR A 192 7.81 -4.91 24.03
C THR A 192 9.06 -4.71 24.89
N ASP A 193 9.04 -3.70 25.76
CA ASP A 193 10.05 -3.57 26.80
C ASP A 193 9.91 -4.76 27.75
N ASN A 194 10.80 -5.74 27.59
CA ASN A 194 10.95 -6.81 28.56
C ASN A 194 11.71 -6.20 29.75
N ARG A 195 10.99 -5.95 30.84
CA ARG A 195 11.59 -5.61 32.15
C ARG A 195 12.42 -6.76 32.70
#